data_AF-A0A8T5RM14-F1
#
_entry.id   AF-A0A8T5RM14-F1
#
_cell.length_a   1.000
_cell.length_b   1.000
_cell.length_c   1.000
_cell.angle_alpha   90.00
_cell.angle_beta   90.00
_cell.angle_gamma   90.00
#
_symmetry.space_group_name_H-M   'P 1'
#
loop_
_entity.id
_entity.type
_entity.pdbx_description
1 polymer ?
#
loop_
_entity_poly.entity_id
_entity_poly.type
_entity_poly.pdbx_seq_one_letter_code
_entity_poly.pdbx_strand_id
1 'polypeptide(L)' 'MTGSLQEQFIKKVIGIIDRWSFEQCAFCDDGTMVSIEGMLDFRCTKCGETMNPINYLGALAKVVYSYREQGENPKESTGD' A
#
# COMPACT_ATOMS: atom_id res chain seq x y z
N MET A 1 -4.08 16.75 -12.70
CA MET A 1 -4.55 15.69 -13.63
C MET A 1 -4.49 14.36 -12.89
N THR A 2 -5.64 13.78 -12.57
CA THR A 2 -5.72 12.42 -12.03
C THR A 2 -5.36 11.45 -13.15
N GLY A 3 -4.27 10.70 -12.97
CA GLY A 3 -3.83 9.69 -13.96
C GLY A 3 -4.86 8.59 -14.18
N SER A 4 -4.64 7.76 -15.20
CA SER A 4 -5.51 6.60 -15.48
C SER A 4 -5.62 5.68 -14.26
N LEU A 5 -6.66 4.85 -14.18
CA LEU A 5 -6.81 3.87 -13.10
C LEU A 5 -5.56 2.98 -12.97
N GLN A 6 -4.98 2.58 -14.11
CA GLN A 6 -3.72 1.83 -14.17
C GLN A 6 -2.53 2.63 -13.62
N GLU A 7 -2.40 3.91 -13.96
CA GLU A 7 -1.34 4.77 -13.41
C GLU A 7 -1.48 4.95 -11.90
N GLN A 8 -2.72 5.08 -11.40
CA GLN A 8 -2.98 5.18 -9.96
C GLN A 8 -2.64 3.86 -9.24
N PHE A 9 -2.96 2.72 -9.84
CA PHE A 9 -2.57 1.40 -9.34
C PHE A 9 -1.05 1.26 -9.27
N ILE A 10 -0.34 1.55 -10.35
CA ILE A 10 1.13 1.50 -10.41
C ILE A 10 1.75 2.39 -9.34
N LYS A 11 1.28 3.65 -9.20
CA LYS A 11 1.77 4.57 -8.18
C LYS A 11 1.58 4.04 -6.75
N LYS A 12 0.44 3.43 -6.45
CA LYS A 12 0.18 2.84 -5.12
C LYS A 12 1.08 1.64 -4.84
N VAL A 13 1.27 0.75 -5.82
CA VAL A 13 2.15 -0.42 -5.68
C VAL A 13 3.60 -0.01 -5.47
N ILE A 14 4.12 0.89 -6.32
CA ILE A 14 5.49 1.40 -6.19
C ILE A 14 5.69 2.09 -4.84
N GLY A 15 4.72 2.91 -4.40
CA GLY A 15 4.80 3.57 -3.09
C GLY A 15 4.91 2.59 -1.90
N ILE A 16 4.28 1.42 -1.98
CA ILE A 16 4.42 0.38 -0.94
C ILE A 16 5.79 -0.29 -1.03
N ILE A 17 6.27 -0.62 -2.23
CA ILE A 17 7.58 -1.25 -2.46
C ILE A 17 8.71 -0.33 -1.98
N ASP A 18 8.71 0.93 -2.41
CA ASP A 18 9.74 1.90 -2.05
C ASP A 18 9.80 2.09 -0.53
N ARG A 19 8.64 2.21 0.13
CA ARG A 19 8.59 2.35 1.59
C ARG A 19 9.20 1.13 2.30
N TRP A 20 8.94 -0.08 1.83
CA TRP A 20 9.58 -1.28 2.37
C TRP A 20 11.10 -1.31 2.12
N SER A 21 11.53 -0.95 0.90
CA SER A 21 12.95 -0.89 0.54
C SER A 21 13.76 0.17 1.32
N PHE A 22 13.11 1.22 1.82
CA PHE A 22 13.74 2.31 2.56
C PHE A 22 13.44 2.31 4.07
N GLU A 23 12.88 1.23 4.62
CA GLU A 23 12.50 1.15 6.04
C GLU A 23 11.57 2.30 6.47
N GLN A 24 10.66 2.72 5.59
CA GLN A 24 9.63 3.72 5.85
C GLN A 24 8.27 3.06 6.02
N CYS A 25 7.40 3.65 6.84
CA CYS A 25 6.09 3.09 7.14
C CYS A 25 5.16 3.09 5.92
N ALA A 26 4.67 1.91 5.52
CA ALA A 26 3.68 1.77 4.45
C ALA A 26 2.31 2.40 4.77
N PHE A 27 2.03 2.71 6.04
CA PHE A 27 0.70 3.10 6.52
C PHE A 27 0.57 4.58 6.92
N CYS A 28 1.68 5.30 7.11
CA CYS A 28 1.65 6.72 7.44
C CYS A 28 2.81 7.47 6.79
N ASP A 29 2.59 8.75 6.51
CA ASP A 29 3.62 9.61 5.92
C ASP A 29 4.66 9.99 6.99
N ASP A 30 5.92 10.04 6.57
CA ASP A 30 7.10 10.30 7.42
C ASP A 30 7.26 9.34 8.60
N GLY A 31 6.63 8.15 8.54
CA GLY A 31 6.84 7.12 9.54
C GLY A 31 8.18 6.40 9.30
N THR A 32 9.05 6.38 10.31
CA THR A 32 10.30 5.60 10.26
C THR A 32 10.10 4.25 10.93
N MET A 33 10.62 3.20 10.30
CA MET A 33 10.61 1.85 10.84
C MET A 33 11.86 1.62 11.68
N VAL A 34 11.70 1.02 12.85
CA VAL A 34 12.82 0.57 13.69
C VAL A 34 12.70 -0.93 13.91
N SER A 35 13.84 -1.64 13.85
CA SER A 35 13.89 -3.07 14.14
C SER A 35 13.49 -3.32 15.59
N ILE A 36 12.63 -4.32 15.80
CA ILE A 36 12.31 -4.84 17.13
C ILE A 36 13.29 -5.99 17.40
N GLU A 37 14.05 -5.87 18.48
CA GLU A 37 15.11 -6.78 18.95
C GLU A 37 15.06 -8.22 18.39
N GLY A 38 16.00 -8.53 17.49
CA GLY A 38 16.33 -9.91 17.10
C GLY A 38 15.45 -10.57 16.03
N MET A 39 14.44 -9.89 15.50
CA MET A 39 13.59 -10.42 14.42
C MET A 39 13.55 -9.46 13.21
N LEU A 40 13.24 -9.99 12.02
CA LEU A 40 12.94 -9.22 10.79
C LEU A 40 11.60 -8.45 10.90
N ASP A 41 11.21 -8.10 12.12
CA ASP A 41 10.00 -7.37 12.43
C ASP A 41 10.39 -5.92 12.72
N PHE A 42 9.75 -5.02 12.00
CA PHE A 42 9.95 -3.59 12.18
C PHE A 42 8.69 -2.96 12.76
N ARG A 43 8.84 -1.93 13.59
CA ARG A 43 7.74 -1.11 14.11
C ARG A 43 7.89 0.33 13.67
N CYS A 44 6.79 0.94 13.24
CA CYS A 44 6.76 2.38 12.98
C CYS A 44 6.83 3.15 14.29
N THR A 45 7.76 4.10 14.40
CA THR A 45 7.87 4.97 15.58
C THR A 45 6.72 5.97 15.70
N LYS A 46 6.03 6.26 14.59
CA LYS A 46 4.95 7.26 14.52
C LYS A 46 3.56 6.68 14.76
N CYS A 47 3.16 5.66 13.98
CA CYS A 47 1.83 5.05 14.11
C CYS A 47 1.82 3.76 14.92
N GLY A 48 2.99 3.21 15.27
CA GLY A 48 3.10 1.98 16.06
C GLY A 48 2.82 0.69 15.29
N GLU A 49 2.39 0.78 14.02
CA GLU A 49 2.14 -0.39 13.16
C GLU A 49 3.41 -1.21 12.94
N THR A 50 3.23 -2.53 12.92
CA THR A 50 4.31 -3.47 12.61
C THR A 50 4.32 -3.79 11.13
N MET A 51 5.52 -3.83 10.55
CA MET A 51 5.72 -4.28 9.19
C MET A 51 6.53 -5.57 9.24
N ASN A 52 5.78 -6.66 9.23
CA ASN A 52 6.26 -7.99 8.93
C ASN A 52 5.89 -8.34 7.47
N PRO A 53 6.47 -9.40 6.90
CA PRO A 53 6.18 -9.81 5.53
C PRO A 53 4.69 -10.01 5.22
N ILE A 54 3.89 -10.49 6.20
CA ILE A 54 2.45 -10.72 6.03
C ILE A 54 1.70 -9.40 5.86
N ASN A 55 1.98 -8.41 6.70
CA ASN A 55 1.34 -7.09 6.64
C ASN A 55 1.70 -6.36 5.33
N TYR A 56 2.94 -6.50 4.89
CA TYR A 56 3.41 -5.96 3.61
C TYR A 56 2.67 -6.59 2.41
N LEU A 57 2.61 -7.92 2.35
CA LEU A 57 1.84 -8.63 1.32
C LEU A 57 0.34 -8.27 1.36
N GLY A 58 -0.21 -8.10 2.56
CA GLY A 58 -1.59 -7.65 2.76
C GLY A 58 -1.86 -6.25 2.22
N ALA A 59 -0.91 -5.31 2.36
CA ALA A 59 -1.03 -3.97 1.80
C ALA A 59 -1.05 -3.99 0.27
N LEU A 60 -0.17 -4.77 -0.36
CA LEU A 60 -0.17 -4.99 -1.80
C LEU A 60 -1.49 -5.64 -2.27
N ALA A 61 -1.95 -6.67 -1.57
CA ALA A 61 -3.19 -7.37 -1.89
C ALA A 61 -4.40 -6.42 -1.88
N LYS A 62 -4.53 -5.56 -0.87
CA LYS A 62 -5.60 -4.54 -0.81
C LYS A 62 -5.62 -3.64 -2.04
N VAL A 63 -4.45 -3.16 -2.47
CA VAL A 63 -4.34 -2.32 -3.68
C VAL A 63 -4.77 -3.09 -4.93
N VAL A 64 -4.38 -4.36 -5.06
CA VAL A 64 -4.78 -5.23 -6.17
C VAL A 64 -6.28 -5.50 -6.16
N TYR A 65 -6.87 -5.83 -5.01
CA TYR A 65 -8.30 -6.05 -4.88
C TYR A 65 -9.10 -4.80 -5.26
N SER A 66 -8.74 -3.63 -4.73
CA SER A 66 -9.43 -2.38 -5.09
C SER A 66 -9.31 -2.04 -6.57
N TYR A 67 -8.16 -2.32 -7.21
CA TYR A 67 -8.01 -2.13 -8.65
C TYR A 67 -8.91 -3.06 -9.45
N ARG A 68 -9.01 -4.34 -9.05
CA ARG A 68 -9.89 -5.32 -9.69
C ARG A 68 -11.35 -4.95 -9.53
N GLU A 69 -11.79 -4.56 -8.34
CA GLU A 69 -13.18 -4.12 -8.10
C GLU A 69 -13.55 -2.88 -8.94
N GLN A 70 -12.63 -1.94 -9.11
CA GLN A 70 -12.84 -0.75 -9.95
C GLN A 70 -12.81 -1.06 -11.45
N GLY A 71 -12.12 -2.14 -11.85
CA GLY A 71 -12.12 -2.65 -13.22
C GLY A 71 -13.32 -3.54 -13.56
N GLU A 72 -13.87 -4.25 -12.56
CA GLU A 72 -15.02 -5.15 -12.70
C GLU A 72 -16.38 -4.44 -12.50
N ASN A 73 -16.38 -3.26 -11.88
CA ASN A 73 -17.55 -2.36 -11.82
C ASN A 73 -17.29 -1.02 -12.54
N PRO A 74 -17.24 -0.99 -13.88
CA PRO A 74 -17.56 0.22 -14.61
C PRO A 74 -19.07 0.42 -14.46
N LYS A 75 -19.54 1.03 -13.37
CA LYS A 75 -20.97 1.34 -13.26
C LYS A 75 -21.40 2.14 -14.49
N GLU A 76 -22.25 1.49 -15.30
CA GLU A 76 -23.50 2.03 -15.81
C GLU A 76 -23.62 3.54 -15.63
N SER A 77 -23.21 4.26 -16.68
CA SER A 77 -23.61 5.63 -16.98
C SER A 77 -23.75 5.64 -18.51
N THR A 78 -24.92 5.68 -19.12
CA THR A 78 -26.27 6.09 -18.70
C THR A 78 -27.25 5.40 -19.65
N GLY A 79 -28.31 4.80 -19.11
CA GLY A 79 -29.54 4.61 -19.86
C GLY A 79 -30.33 5.93 -19.93
N ASP A 80 -31.18 6.00 -20.96
CA ASP A 80 -32.11 7.05 -21.41
C ASP A 80 -31.55 8.23 -22.20
#